data_AF-A0A5R2ATK9-F1
#
_entry.id   AF-A0A5R2ATK9-F1
#
_cell.length_a   1.000
_cell.length_b   1.000
_cell.length_c   1.000
_cell.angle_alpha   90.00
_cell.angle_beta   90.00
_cell.angle_gamma   90.00
#
_symmetry.space_group_name_H-M   'P 1'
#
loop_
_entity.id
_entity.type
_entity.pdbx_description
1 polymer ?
#
loop_
_entity_poly.entity_id
_entity_poly.type
_entity_poly.pdbx_seq_one_letter_code
_entity_poly.pdbx_strand_id
1 'polypeptide(L)'
;MAAKKKIPNLKGKSSGKKVQNRTKKRSSRKKGVQEPERIIGKDTKAEDRYYPELDIDQERAVLYFSARYSIEQVSEILGYSKNTIYKWRAEKPFKDALEREGSLVIQLQRDRFHRSIDEAFNTLHKGISGKNGSPSLAFQVLKETGHLPTTKEKSAQKKQVEQLLAQFLAEMKEAVDGGLGESEN
;
A
#
# COMPACT_ATOMS: atom_id res chain seq x y z
N MET A 1 46.47 -43.81 -63.86
CA MET A 1 47.57 -43.39 -62.97
C MET A 1 46.93 -42.66 -61.80
N ALA A 2 46.88 -43.29 -60.62
CA ALA A 2 47.77 -43.03 -59.48
C ALA A 2 47.58 -41.61 -58.90
N ALA A 3 47.37 -41.36 -57.61
CA ALA A 3 47.50 -42.20 -56.43
C ALA A 3 46.70 -41.62 -55.26
N LYS A 4 46.31 -42.54 -54.38
CA LYS A 4 45.86 -42.34 -53.00
C LYS A 4 46.82 -41.44 -52.21
N LYS A 5 46.27 -40.55 -51.38
CA LYS A 5 46.91 -40.13 -50.13
C LYS A 5 45.94 -40.28 -48.97
N LYS A 6 46.07 -41.42 -48.26
CA LYS A 6 45.77 -41.59 -46.83
C LYS A 6 46.77 -40.73 -46.04
N ILE A 7 46.35 -40.03 -44.98
CA ILE A 7 46.99 -40.00 -43.63
C ILE A 7 45.93 -39.47 -42.61
N PRO A 8 46.09 -39.55 -41.27
CA PRO A 8 45.50 -40.60 -40.45
C PRO A 8 44.58 -40.10 -39.32
N ASN A 9 43.93 -41.09 -38.71
CA ASN A 9 43.16 -41.06 -37.47
C ASN A 9 44.03 -40.64 -36.27
N LEU A 10 43.62 -39.63 -35.52
CA LEU A 10 44.14 -39.33 -34.17
C LEU A 10 43.00 -39.28 -33.16
N LYS A 11 42.86 -40.38 -32.42
CA LYS A 11 42.19 -40.41 -31.11
C LYS A 11 43.01 -39.57 -30.14
N GLY A 12 42.37 -38.55 -29.55
CA GLY A 12 42.88 -37.81 -28.41
C GLY A 12 41.77 -37.59 -27.40
N LYS A 13 41.67 -38.47 -26.40
CA LYS A 13 40.90 -38.24 -25.18
C LYS A 13 41.61 -37.15 -24.39
N SER A 14 40.95 -36.06 -24.05
CA SER A 14 41.30 -35.32 -22.85
C SER A 14 40.06 -34.70 -22.19
N SER A 15 39.92 -35.12 -20.94
CA SER A 15 38.99 -34.65 -19.94
C SER A 15 39.09 -33.14 -19.71
N GLY A 16 38.04 -32.41 -20.07
CA GLY A 16 37.85 -31.01 -19.70
C GLY A 16 36.53 -30.87 -18.95
N LYS A 17 36.63 -30.67 -17.64
CA LYS A 17 35.53 -30.40 -16.69
C LYS A 17 34.39 -29.60 -17.32
N LYS A 18 33.21 -30.20 -17.43
CA LYS A 18 31.94 -29.49 -17.64
C LYS A 18 31.69 -28.57 -16.44
N VAL A 19 32.13 -27.32 -16.56
CA VAL A 19 31.67 -26.24 -15.69
C VAL A 19 30.19 -26.06 -15.99
N GLN A 20 29.35 -26.56 -15.08
CA GLN A 20 27.93 -26.26 -15.04
C GLN A 20 27.79 -24.76 -14.80
N ASN A 21 27.65 -24.00 -15.89
CA ASN A 21 27.13 -22.64 -15.82
C ASN A 21 25.71 -22.72 -15.25
N ARG A 22 25.61 -22.55 -13.93
CA ARG A 22 24.37 -22.19 -13.23
C ARG A 22 23.98 -20.80 -13.72
N THR A 23 23.37 -20.73 -14.90
CA THR A 23 22.48 -19.63 -15.24
C THR A 23 21.37 -19.69 -14.19
N LYS A 24 21.47 -18.81 -13.19
CA LYS A 24 20.35 -18.47 -12.31
C LYS A 24 19.27 -17.94 -13.22
N LYS A 25 18.39 -18.83 -13.68
CA LYS A 25 17.08 -18.54 -14.22
C LYS A 25 16.39 -17.76 -13.11
N ARG A 26 16.48 -16.43 -13.15
CA ARG A 26 15.59 -15.55 -12.41
C ARG A 26 14.21 -15.97 -12.87
N SER A 27 13.55 -16.82 -12.07
CA SER A 27 12.14 -17.06 -12.25
C SER A 27 11.50 -15.69 -12.11
N SER A 28 11.08 -15.12 -13.23
CA SER A 28 10.07 -14.09 -13.24
C SER A 28 8.89 -14.73 -12.53
N ARG A 29 8.77 -14.40 -11.24
CA ARG A 29 7.57 -14.59 -10.47
C ARG A 29 6.54 -13.76 -11.22
N LYS A 30 5.86 -14.38 -12.21
CA LYS A 30 4.64 -13.85 -12.79
C LYS A 30 3.78 -13.61 -11.57
N LYS A 31 3.70 -12.35 -11.12
CA LYS A 31 2.67 -11.91 -10.21
C LYS A 31 1.39 -12.36 -10.89
N GLY A 32 0.72 -13.36 -10.31
CA GLY A 32 -0.64 -13.67 -10.69
C GLY A 32 -1.38 -12.36 -10.59
N VAL A 33 -1.71 -11.78 -11.74
CA VAL A 33 -2.81 -10.85 -11.80
C VAL A 33 -3.98 -11.76 -11.42
N GLN A 34 -4.47 -11.59 -10.19
CA GLN A 34 -5.77 -12.13 -9.85
C GLN A 34 -6.71 -11.50 -10.86
N GLU A 35 -7.13 -12.30 -11.84
CA GLU A 35 -8.32 -11.97 -12.61
C GLU A 35 -9.39 -11.67 -11.56
N PRO A 36 -10.11 -10.53 -11.66
CA PRO A 36 -11.29 -10.37 -10.84
C PRO A 36 -12.19 -11.56 -11.17
N GLU A 37 -12.39 -12.45 -10.21
CA GLU A 37 -13.36 -13.55 -10.31
C GLU A 37 -14.76 -12.93 -10.42
N ARG A 38 -15.11 -12.49 -11.63
CA ARG A 38 -16.45 -12.13 -12.04
C ARG A 38 -16.75 -12.99 -13.26
N ILE A 39 -17.45 -14.09 -13.01
CA ILE A 39 -17.83 -15.09 -14.00
C ILE A 39 -18.81 -14.40 -14.96
N ILE A 40 -18.30 -13.88 -16.08
CA ILE A 40 -19.17 -13.53 -17.21
C ILE A 40 -19.54 -14.85 -17.87
N GLY A 41 -20.66 -15.43 -17.42
CA GLY A 41 -21.26 -16.59 -18.06
C GLY A 41 -21.59 -16.26 -19.51
N LYS A 42 -21.25 -17.16 -20.44
CA LYS A 42 -21.55 -16.98 -21.88
C LYS A 42 -23.07 -16.93 -22.18
N ASP A 43 -23.90 -17.26 -21.19
CA ASP A 43 -25.36 -17.41 -21.31
C ASP A 43 -26.17 -16.45 -20.39
N THR A 44 -25.58 -15.34 -19.91
CA THR A 44 -26.34 -14.35 -19.14
C THR A 44 -27.26 -13.55 -20.07
N LYS A 45 -28.57 -13.57 -19.78
CA LYS A 45 -29.57 -12.73 -20.46
C LYS A 45 -29.17 -11.26 -20.35
N ALA A 46 -29.51 -10.45 -21.36
CA ALA A 46 -29.07 -9.05 -21.43
C ALA A 46 -29.46 -8.21 -20.20
N GLU A 47 -30.55 -8.57 -19.52
CA GLU A 47 -31.11 -7.91 -18.33
C GLU A 47 -30.29 -8.15 -17.04
N ASP A 48 -29.48 -9.21 -16.96
CA ASP A 48 -28.64 -9.53 -15.79
C ASP A 48 -27.21 -8.96 -15.92
N ARG A 49 -26.91 -8.25 -17.02
CA ARG A 49 -25.57 -7.71 -17.31
C ARG A 49 -25.32 -6.39 -16.59
N TYR A 50 -24.08 -6.14 -16.19
CA TYR A 50 -23.71 -4.89 -15.50
C TYR A 50 -23.82 -3.67 -16.42
N TYR A 51 -23.55 -3.87 -17.71
CA TYR A 51 -23.61 -2.84 -18.74
C TYR A 51 -24.43 -3.31 -19.95
N PRO A 52 -25.78 -3.27 -19.87
CA PRO A 52 -26.65 -3.83 -20.90
C PRO A 52 -26.55 -3.11 -22.25
N GLU A 53 -26.06 -1.87 -22.27
CA GLU A 53 -25.83 -1.08 -23.49
C GLU A 53 -24.57 -1.51 -24.27
N LEU A 54 -23.70 -2.31 -23.66
CA LEU A 54 -22.46 -2.80 -24.27
C LEU A 54 -22.62 -4.23 -24.79
N ASP A 55 -21.80 -4.55 -25.78
CA ASP A 55 -21.56 -5.94 -26.17
C ASP A 55 -20.74 -6.68 -25.09
N ILE A 56 -20.82 -8.00 -25.04
CA ILE A 56 -20.13 -8.85 -24.06
C ILE A 56 -18.62 -8.61 -24.08
N ASP A 57 -18.03 -8.49 -25.27
CA ASP A 57 -16.60 -8.27 -25.39
C ASP A 57 -16.18 -6.82 -25.09
N GLN A 58 -17.09 -5.85 -25.28
CA GLN A 58 -16.89 -4.48 -24.81
C GLN A 58 -16.93 -4.41 -23.27
N GLU A 59 -17.88 -5.10 -22.64
CA GLU A 59 -17.97 -5.20 -21.18
C GLU A 59 -16.72 -5.86 -20.59
N ARG A 60 -16.22 -6.93 -21.20
CA ARG A 60 -14.92 -7.54 -20.84
C ARG A 60 -13.76 -6.56 -21.00
N ALA A 61 -13.73 -5.80 -22.10
CA ALA A 61 -12.69 -4.79 -22.30
C ALA A 61 -12.71 -3.72 -21.20
N VAL A 62 -13.89 -3.27 -20.75
CA VAL A 62 -14.03 -2.33 -19.62
C VAL A 62 -13.39 -2.89 -18.35
N LEU A 63 -13.65 -4.17 -18.03
CA LEU A 63 -13.05 -4.83 -16.86
C LEU A 63 -11.52 -4.96 -16.96
N TYR A 64 -10.99 -5.29 -18.14
CA TYR A 64 -9.54 -5.33 -18.32
C TYR A 64 -8.90 -3.95 -18.19
N PHE A 65 -9.55 -2.90 -18.71
CA PHE A 65 -9.06 -1.53 -18.53
C PHE A 65 -9.12 -1.06 -17.07
N SER A 66 -10.16 -1.42 -16.31
CA SER A 66 -10.23 -1.09 -14.87
C SER A 66 -9.13 -1.82 -14.08
N ALA A 67 -8.73 -3.02 -14.53
CA ALA A 67 -7.57 -3.76 -14.03
C ALA A 67 -6.20 -3.24 -14.54
N ARG A 68 -6.17 -2.08 -15.22
CA ARG A 68 -4.97 -1.40 -15.76
C ARG A 68 -4.24 -2.12 -16.89
N TYR A 69 -4.94 -2.94 -17.67
CA TYR A 69 -4.37 -3.51 -18.89
C TYR A 69 -4.22 -2.43 -19.97
N SER A 70 -3.14 -2.52 -20.77
CA SER A 70 -2.94 -1.63 -21.91
C SER A 70 -3.86 -2.01 -23.07
N ILE A 71 -4.11 -1.07 -23.99
CA ILE A 71 -4.89 -1.33 -25.21
C ILE A 71 -4.31 -2.52 -25.99
N GLU A 72 -2.99 -2.67 -25.99
CA GLU A 72 -2.30 -3.76 -26.68
C GLU A 72 -2.62 -5.11 -26.03
N GLN A 73 -2.58 -5.17 -24.70
CA GLN A 73 -2.91 -6.39 -23.96
C GLN A 73 -4.39 -6.75 -24.13
N VAL A 74 -5.29 -5.77 -24.06
CA VAL A 74 -6.73 -5.99 -24.27
C VAL A 74 -6.99 -6.49 -25.70
N SER A 75 -6.32 -5.91 -26.70
CA SER A 75 -6.44 -6.33 -28.09
C SER A 75 -5.97 -7.77 -28.31
N GLU A 76 -4.87 -8.17 -27.65
CA GLU A 76 -4.33 -9.52 -27.72
C GLU A 76 -5.23 -10.54 -27.03
N ILE A 77 -5.77 -10.21 -25.86
CA ILE A 77 -6.64 -11.10 -25.07
C ILE A 77 -7.98 -11.33 -25.76
N LEU A 78 -8.60 -10.26 -26.27
CA LEU A 78 -9.92 -10.35 -26.91
C LEU A 78 -9.85 -10.71 -28.40
N GLY A 79 -8.67 -10.71 -29.01
CA GLY A 79 -8.48 -11.04 -30.43
C GLY A 79 -8.99 -9.98 -31.41
N TYR A 80 -9.16 -8.74 -30.96
CA TYR A 80 -9.60 -7.62 -31.81
C TYR A 80 -8.43 -6.71 -32.21
N SER A 81 -8.59 -5.98 -33.32
CA SER A 81 -7.60 -4.98 -33.71
C SER A 81 -7.55 -3.82 -32.70
N LYS A 82 -6.37 -3.23 -32.49
CA LYS A 82 -6.21 -2.02 -31.65
C LYS A 82 -7.16 -0.90 -32.09
N ASN A 83 -7.37 -0.73 -33.40
CA ASN A 83 -8.29 0.27 -33.95
C ASN A 83 -9.74 0.05 -33.51
N THR A 84 -10.19 -1.21 -33.43
CA THR A 84 -11.51 -1.54 -32.90
C THR A 84 -11.63 -1.13 -31.44
N ILE A 85 -10.62 -1.45 -30.62
CA ILE A 85 -10.58 -1.06 -29.21
C ILE A 85 -10.57 0.47 -29.03
N TYR A 86 -9.84 1.20 -29.89
CA TYR A 86 -9.87 2.67 -29.90
C TYR A 86 -11.26 3.23 -30.22
N LYS A 87 -11.96 2.65 -31.19
CA LYS A 87 -13.34 3.05 -31.52
C LYS A 87 -14.27 2.85 -30.33
N TRP A 88 -14.22 1.68 -29.68
CA TRP A 88 -15.01 1.42 -28.47
C TRP A 88 -14.73 2.46 -27.38
N ARG A 89 -13.46 2.80 -27.11
CA ARG A 89 -13.14 3.85 -26.13
C ARG A 89 -13.64 5.25 -26.50
N ALA A 90 -13.94 5.50 -27.77
CA ALA A 90 -14.51 6.77 -28.21
C ALA A 90 -16.03 6.83 -27.97
N GLU A 91 -16.71 5.69 -27.96
CA GLU A 91 -18.14 5.56 -27.75
C GLU A 91 -18.54 5.99 -26.33
N LYS A 92 -19.62 6.77 -26.23
CA LYS A 92 -20.16 7.27 -24.96
C LYS A 92 -20.50 6.15 -23.96
N PRO A 93 -21.27 5.08 -24.32
CA PRO A 93 -21.63 4.04 -23.36
C PRO A 93 -20.40 3.33 -22.76
N PHE A 94 -19.33 3.19 -23.55
CA PHE A 94 -18.09 2.58 -23.08
C PHE A 94 -17.36 3.47 -22.08
N LYS A 95 -17.31 4.78 -22.32
CA LYS A 95 -16.71 5.75 -21.39
C LYS A 95 -17.45 5.77 -20.06
N ASP A 96 -18.78 5.86 -20.11
CA ASP A 96 -19.63 5.90 -18.92
C ASP A 96 -19.45 4.60 -18.10
N ALA A 97 -19.34 3.44 -18.76
CA ALA A 97 -19.06 2.18 -18.12
C ALA A 97 -17.69 2.15 -17.42
N LEU A 98 -16.66 2.68 -18.08
CA LEU A 98 -15.29 2.73 -17.57
C LEU A 98 -15.14 3.70 -16.38
N GLU A 99 -15.86 4.82 -16.37
CA GLU A 99 -15.92 5.75 -15.24
C GLU A 99 -16.65 5.15 -14.04
N ARG A 100 -17.77 4.46 -14.27
CA ARG A 100 -18.49 3.74 -13.22
C ARG A 100 -17.61 2.67 -12.59
N GLU A 101 -16.91 1.89 -13.40
CA GLU A 101 -16.06 0.81 -12.89
C GLU A 101 -14.79 1.34 -12.21
N GLY A 102 -14.23 2.44 -12.71
CA GLY A 102 -13.16 3.17 -12.02
C GLY A 102 -13.58 3.63 -10.63
N SER A 103 -14.79 4.16 -10.51
CA SER A 103 -15.36 4.61 -9.22
C SER A 103 -15.56 3.45 -8.25
N LEU A 104 -16.06 2.30 -8.72
CA LEU A 104 -16.20 1.07 -7.94
C LEU A 104 -14.85 0.52 -7.46
N VAL A 105 -13.83 0.51 -8.32
CA VAL A 105 -12.47 0.10 -7.93
C VAL A 105 -11.91 1.02 -6.84
N ILE A 106 -12.13 2.34 -6.94
CA ILE A 106 -11.70 3.30 -5.92
C ILE A 106 -12.42 3.04 -4.59
N GLN A 107 -13.74 2.80 -4.62
CA GLN A 107 -14.51 2.47 -3.41
C GLN A 107 -13.99 1.18 -2.76
N LEU A 108 -13.80 0.11 -3.54
CA LEU A 108 -13.26 -1.16 -3.04
C LEU A 108 -11.85 -0.99 -2.44
N GLN A 109 -11.01 -0.13 -3.03
CA GLN A 109 -9.69 0.17 -2.49
C GLN A 109 -9.76 0.96 -1.18
N ARG A 110 -10.65 1.95 -1.10
CA ARG A 110 -10.90 2.70 0.15
C ARG A 110 -11.38 1.77 1.26
N ASP A 111 -12.35 0.91 0.98
CA ASP A 111 -12.87 -0.04 1.95
C ASP A 111 -11.80 -1.02 2.44
N ARG A 112 -10.97 -1.53 1.54
CA ARG A 112 -9.82 -2.38 1.91
C ARG A 112 -8.83 -1.62 2.78
N PHE A 113 -8.57 -0.35 2.47
CA PHE A 113 -7.64 0.48 3.24
C PHE A 113 -8.19 0.77 4.65
N HIS A 114 -9.48 1.11 4.76
CA HIS A 114 -10.15 1.29 6.06
C HIS A 114 -10.07 0.03 6.91
N ARG A 115 -10.38 -1.15 6.36
CA ARG A 115 -10.22 -2.42 7.09
C ARG A 115 -8.80 -2.66 7.56
N SER A 116 -7.80 -2.39 6.71
CA SER A 116 -6.39 -2.52 7.09
C SER A 116 -5.99 -1.55 8.21
N ILE A 117 -6.52 -0.33 8.19
CA ILE A 117 -6.31 0.65 9.26
C ILE A 117 -6.95 0.16 10.55
N ASP A 118 -8.20 -0.29 10.49
CA ASP A 118 -8.94 -0.80 11.66
C ASP A 118 -8.24 -2.01 12.28
N GLU A 119 -7.72 -2.93 11.46
CA GLU A 119 -6.92 -4.07 11.91
C GLU A 119 -5.61 -3.62 12.58
N ALA A 120 -4.93 -2.63 12.00
CA ALA A 120 -3.70 -2.07 12.59
C ALA A 120 -3.98 -1.41 13.94
N PHE A 121 -5.04 -0.60 14.04
CA PHE A 121 -5.47 0.02 15.30
C PHE A 121 -5.88 -1.02 16.34
N ASN A 122 -6.64 -2.04 15.94
CA ASN A 122 -7.02 -3.13 16.83
C ASN A 122 -5.80 -3.90 17.35
N THR A 123 -4.79 -4.09 16.51
CA THR A 123 -3.53 -4.75 16.89
C THR A 123 -2.75 -3.89 17.87
N LEU A 124 -2.63 -2.58 17.61
CA LEU A 124 -2.01 -1.63 18.55
C LEU A 124 -2.76 -1.59 19.88
N HIS A 125 -4.09 -1.49 19.85
CA HIS A 125 -4.92 -1.45 21.03
C HIS A 125 -4.79 -2.73 21.86
N LYS A 126 -4.81 -3.91 21.23
CA LYS A 126 -4.55 -5.19 21.93
C LYS A 126 -3.13 -5.27 22.51
N GLY A 127 -2.14 -4.72 21.79
CA GLY A 127 -0.75 -4.66 22.23
C GLY A 127 -0.51 -3.67 23.38
N ILE A 128 -1.40 -2.72 23.61
CA ILE A 128 -1.33 -1.74 24.70
C ILE A 128 -2.21 -2.17 25.89
N SER A 129 -3.47 -2.54 25.64
CA SER A 129 -4.50 -2.80 26.66
C SER A 129 -4.68 -4.27 27.02
N GLY A 130 -4.01 -5.20 26.32
CA GLY A 130 -4.14 -6.65 26.55
C GLY A 130 -3.43 -7.13 27.83
N LYS A 131 -3.66 -8.40 28.21
CA LYS A 131 -3.01 -9.04 29.37
C LYS A 131 -1.47 -8.98 29.36
N ASN A 132 -0.87 -8.88 28.17
CA ASN A 132 0.57 -8.73 27.96
C ASN A 132 0.91 -7.36 27.32
N GLY A 133 0.11 -6.34 27.63
CA GLY A 133 0.27 -5.00 27.07
C GLY A 133 1.67 -4.45 27.33
N SER A 134 2.32 -3.90 26.31
CA SER A 134 3.66 -3.32 26.42
C SER A 134 3.60 -1.82 26.66
N PRO A 135 4.05 -1.30 27.82
CA PRO A 135 4.13 0.13 28.07
C PRO A 135 5.04 0.85 27.08
N SER A 136 6.10 0.19 26.59
CA SER A 136 7.01 0.79 25.61
C SER A 136 6.34 1.04 24.26
N LEU A 137 5.42 0.16 23.84
CA LEU A 137 4.62 0.34 22.64
C LEU A 137 3.65 1.53 22.80
N ALA A 138 3.02 1.66 23.96
CA ALA A 138 2.14 2.80 24.25
C ALA A 138 2.91 4.13 24.22
N PHE A 139 4.11 4.18 24.83
CA PHE A 139 4.97 5.36 24.78
C PHE A 139 5.44 5.69 23.37
N GLN A 140 5.76 4.67 22.56
CA GLN A 140 6.16 4.88 21.17
C GLN A 140 5.01 5.45 20.34
N VAL A 141 3.79 4.92 20.49
CA VAL A 141 2.59 5.46 19.84
C VAL A 141 2.37 6.91 20.25
N LEU A 142 2.40 7.23 21.54
CA LEU A 142 2.24 8.61 22.03
C LEU A 142 3.33 9.57 21.52
N LYS A 143 4.55 9.07 21.30
CA LYS A 143 5.66 9.83 20.72
C LYS A 143 5.43 10.13 19.24
N GLU A 144 5.01 9.13 18.48
CA GLU A 144 4.79 9.26 17.04
C GLU A 144 3.52 10.06 16.71
N THR A 145 2.48 9.97 17.56
CA THR A 145 1.24 10.75 17.41
C THR A 145 1.32 12.17 17.99
N GLY A 146 2.47 12.55 18.57
CA GLY A 146 2.67 13.89 19.15
C GLY A 146 1.86 14.17 20.41
N HIS A 147 1.36 13.13 21.08
CA HIS A 147 0.60 13.25 22.35
C HIS A 147 1.51 13.28 23.58
N LEU A 148 2.82 13.07 23.41
CA LEU A 148 3.81 13.35 24.45
C LEU A 148 4.15 14.84 24.45
N PRO A 149 4.08 15.53 25.61
CA PRO A 149 4.44 16.94 25.69
C PRO A 149 5.86 17.14 25.19
N THR A 150 5.99 18.03 24.21
CA THR A 150 7.28 18.35 23.60
C THR A 150 8.17 19.03 24.65
N THR A 151 9.49 19.01 24.44
CA THR A 151 10.46 19.63 25.36
C THR A 151 10.19 21.13 25.61
N LYS A 152 9.48 21.79 24.69
CA LYS A 152 9.02 23.18 24.81
C LYS A 152 7.82 23.33 25.78
N GLU A 153 6.89 22.39 25.81
CA GLU A 153 5.75 22.42 26.75
C GLU A 153 6.20 22.06 28.17
N LYS A 154 7.16 21.14 28.31
CA LYS A 154 7.75 20.80 29.61
C LYS A 154 8.51 21.97 30.24
N SER A 155 9.16 22.83 29.43
CA SER A 155 9.85 24.01 29.94
C SER A 155 8.89 25.16 30.27
N ALA A 156 7.79 25.30 29.52
CA ALA A 156 6.73 26.25 29.85
C ALA A 156 6.03 25.92 31.18
N GLN A 157 5.70 24.64 31.41
CA GLN A 157 5.11 24.19 32.68
C GLN A 157 6.07 24.36 33.87
N LYS A 158 7.37 24.07 33.70
CA LYS A 158 8.37 24.31 34.76
C LYS A 158 8.48 25.79 35.13
N LYS A 159 8.48 26.69 34.15
CA LYS A 159 8.54 28.14 34.40
C LYS A 159 7.31 28.65 35.13
N GLN A 160 6.11 28.16 34.80
CA GLN A 160 4.89 28.51 35.53
C GLN A 160 4.93 28.03 36.98
N VAL A 161 5.41 26.81 37.23
CA VAL A 161 5.54 26.28 38.60
C VAL A 161 6.58 27.05 39.41
N GLU A 162 7.72 27.41 38.82
CA GLU A 162 8.74 28.25 39.47
C GLU A 162 8.22 29.66 39.79
N GLN A 163 7.43 30.27 38.89
CA GLN A 163 6.80 31.57 39.13
C GLN A 163 5.76 31.52 40.25
N LEU A 164 4.93 30.47 40.29
CA LEU A 164 3.96 30.26 41.37
C LEU A 164 4.65 30.02 42.72
N LEU A 165 5.74 29.25 42.75
CA LEU A 165 6.54 29.06 43.96
C LEU A 165 7.21 30.36 44.41
N ALA A 166 7.73 31.17 43.48
CA ALA A 166 8.33 32.46 43.80
C ALA A 166 7.31 33.46 44.35
N GLN A 167 6.10 33.51 43.78
CA GLN A 167 5.00 34.31 44.31
C GLN A 167 4.57 33.84 45.69
N PHE A 168 4.40 32.53 45.89
CA PHE A 168 4.03 31.98 47.19
C PHE A 168 5.08 32.25 48.27
N LEU A 169 6.37 32.13 47.95
CA LEU A 169 7.46 32.47 48.87
C LEU A 169 7.55 33.97 49.15
N ALA A 170 7.24 34.82 48.17
CA ALA A 170 7.20 36.27 48.35
C ALA A 170 6.02 36.68 49.25
N GLU A 171 4.83 36.14 49.02
CA GLU A 171 3.64 36.36 49.88
C GLU A 171 3.88 35.86 51.30
N MET A 172 4.51 34.68 51.47
CA MET A 172 4.89 34.18 52.79
C MET A 172 5.89 35.09 53.51
N LYS A 173 6.87 35.64 52.77
CA LYS A 173 7.85 36.56 53.34
C LYS A 173 7.21 37.89 53.74
N GLU A 174 6.29 38.41 52.92
CA GLU A 174 5.55 39.64 53.21
C GLU A 174 4.57 39.45 54.39
N ALA A 175 3.94 38.27 54.51
CA ALA A 175 3.11 37.93 55.67
C ALA A 175 3.92 37.76 56.98
N VAL A 176 5.18 37.32 56.88
CA VAL A 176 6.09 37.19 58.03
C VAL A 176 6.71 38.54 58.41
N ASP A 177 7.09 39.37 57.44
CA ASP A 177 7.68 40.70 57.66
C ASP A 177 6.60 41.75 58.04
N GLY A 178 5.36 41.59 57.60
CA GLY A 178 4.21 42.45 57.94
C GLY A 178 3.54 42.13 59.30
N GLY A 179 3.86 40.99 59.92
CA GLY A 179 3.27 40.54 61.18
C GLY A 179 3.91 41.11 62.46
N LEU A 180 4.97 41.92 62.36
CA LEU A 180 5.68 42.51 63.50
C LEU A 180 5.43 44.02 63.68
N GLY A 181 4.44 44.60 63.01
CA GLY A 181 4.17 46.04 63.00
C GLY A 181 2.90 46.51 63.71
N GLU A 182 1.99 45.63 64.15
CA GLU A 182 0.75 46.04 64.83
C GLU A 182 0.69 45.50 66.26
N SER A 183 1.67 45.88 67.07
CA SER A 183 1.51 45.91 68.52
C SER A 183 2.41 46.99 69.10
N GLU A 184 1.98 48.25 69.06
CA GLU A 184 2.18 49.22 70.14
C GLU A 184 1.48 50.57 69.84
N ASN A 185 0.53 50.88 70.73
CA ASN A 185 -0.10 52.18 71.07
C ASN A 185 -1.21 52.75 70.18
#